data_AF-A0A7W1UNM5-F1
#
_entry.id   AF-A0A7W1UNM5-F1
#
_cell.length_a   1.000
_cell.length_b   1.000
_cell.length_c   1.000
_cell.angle_alpha   90.00
_cell.angle_beta   90.00
_cell.angle_gamma   90.00
#
_symmetry.space_group_name_H-M   'P 1'
#
loop_
_entity.id
_entity.type
_entity.pdbx_description
1 polymer ?
#
loop_
_entity_poly.entity_id
_entity_poly.type
_entity_poly.pdbx_seq_one_letter_code
_entity_poly.pdbx_strand_id
1 'polypeptide(L)'
;MKQFLFSLTLFVSLLSVSVVTAKERLDEPLQDVDKSIVIDRIGNSDIEVTLPSVIFTFKETNVKLRFVNPTHTKLLVNSSKLDLIVNGQNMSLEFVNGEASFKHKFDQSKTLSIFIEDFSYSNTVTAYPLWAFLVPIGFIILWLIRRMMKK
;
A
#
# COMPACT_ATOMS: atom_id res chain seq x y z
N MET A 1 38.14 64.20 3.03
CA MET A 1 38.53 63.26 1.95
C MET A 1 39.47 62.12 2.37
N LYS A 2 39.66 61.78 3.65
CA LYS A 2 40.48 60.62 4.08
C LYS A 2 39.70 59.40 4.57
N GLN A 3 38.42 59.57 4.93
CA GLN A 3 37.60 58.46 5.43
C GLN A 3 36.97 57.59 4.33
N PHE A 4 36.85 58.12 3.10
CA PHE A 4 36.27 57.38 1.97
C PHE A 4 37.25 56.37 1.36
N LEU A 5 38.55 56.65 1.41
CA LEU A 5 39.61 55.78 0.89
C LEU A 5 39.86 54.53 1.76
N PHE A 6 39.53 54.58 3.05
CA PHE A 6 39.74 53.45 3.97
C PHE A 6 38.58 52.43 3.94
N SER A 7 37.37 52.86 3.54
CA SER A 7 36.21 51.98 3.40
C SER A 7 36.30 51.12 2.13
N LEU A 8 36.89 51.66 1.05
CA LEU A 8 36.99 50.98 -0.24
C LEU A 8 38.04 49.85 -0.25
N THR A 9 39.11 49.97 0.55
CA THR A 9 40.15 48.93 0.64
C THR A 9 39.71 47.72 1.48
N LEU A 10 38.76 47.88 2.40
CA LEU A 10 38.27 46.80 3.25
C LEU A 10 37.23 45.92 2.52
N PHE A 11 36.58 46.43 1.48
CA PHE A 11 35.61 45.67 0.69
C PHE A 11 36.26 44.76 -0.37
N VAL A 12 37.44 45.13 -0.87
CA VAL A 12 38.18 44.35 -1.89
C VAL A 12 38.88 43.12 -1.30
N SER A 13 39.22 43.13 0.00
CA SER A 13 39.83 41.96 0.66
C SER A 13 38.81 40.86 1.01
N LEU A 14 37.52 41.18 1.17
CA LEU A 14 36.47 40.19 1.46
C LEU A 14 36.02 39.41 0.22
N LEU A 15 36.16 39.99 -0.98
CA LEU A 15 35.83 39.31 -2.25
C LEU A 15 36.91 38.34 -2.73
N SER A 16 38.15 38.47 -2.27
CA SER A 16 39.25 37.58 -2.67
C SER A 16 39.30 36.28 -1.85
N VAL A 17 38.72 36.25 -0.66
CA VAL A 17 38.63 35.02 0.17
C VAL A 17 37.53 34.07 -0.33
N SER A 18 36.52 34.56 -1.03
CA SER A 18 35.38 33.74 -1.49
C SER A 18 35.63 33.01 -2.82
N VAL A 19 36.65 33.39 -3.60
CA VAL A 19 36.95 32.74 -4.90
C VAL A 19 37.89 31.55 -4.74
N VAL A 20 38.74 31.52 -3.71
CA VAL A 20 39.70 30.42 -3.51
C VAL A 20 39.03 29.17 -2.94
N THR A 21 38.01 29.31 -2.09
CA THR A 21 37.27 28.16 -1.52
C THR A 21 36.25 27.53 -2.46
N ALA A 22 35.99 28.12 -3.63
CA ALA A 22 35.09 27.56 -4.63
C ALA A 22 35.78 26.57 -5.59
N LYS A 23 37.12 26.63 -5.70
CA LYS A 23 37.86 25.83 -6.68
C LYS A 23 38.22 24.42 -6.19
N GLU A 24 38.22 24.19 -4.88
CA GLU A 24 38.66 22.91 -4.28
C GLU A 24 37.54 21.89 -4.04
N ARG A 25 36.29 22.18 -4.42
CA ARG A 25 35.14 21.25 -4.26
C ARG A 25 34.70 20.54 -5.55
N LEU A 26 35.52 20.56 -6.61
CA LEU A 26 35.13 20.04 -7.93
C LEU A 26 35.86 18.75 -8.35
N ASP A 27 36.71 18.18 -7.50
CA ASP A 27 37.47 16.96 -7.79
C ASP A 27 37.33 15.91 -6.66
N GLU A 28 36.15 15.76 -6.05
CA GLU A 28 35.83 14.46 -5.46
C GLU A 28 35.46 13.51 -6.61
N PRO A 29 36.21 12.42 -6.85
CA PRO A 29 35.74 11.40 -7.76
C PRO A 29 34.39 10.94 -7.24
N LEU A 30 33.35 11.11 -8.06
CA LEU A 30 32.03 10.51 -7.82
C LEU A 30 32.30 9.06 -7.45
N GLN A 31 32.16 8.72 -6.16
CA GLN A 31 32.11 7.34 -5.73
C GLN A 31 31.02 6.74 -6.58
N ASP A 32 31.42 5.83 -7.46
CA ASP A 32 30.52 4.97 -8.18
C ASP A 32 29.90 4.08 -7.10
N VAL A 33 28.86 4.61 -6.46
CA VAL A 33 28.04 3.89 -5.51
C VAL A 33 27.56 2.71 -6.30
N ASP A 34 28.11 1.54 -5.99
CA ASP A 34 27.71 0.25 -6.53
C ASP A 34 26.18 0.14 -6.35
N LYS A 35 25.45 0.52 -7.40
CA LYS A 35 23.99 0.44 -7.50
C LYS A 35 23.59 -0.96 -7.93
N SER A 36 24.27 -1.99 -7.42
CA SER A 36 23.59 -3.25 -7.13
C SER A 36 22.62 -3.04 -5.96
N ILE A 37 21.71 -2.06 -6.09
CA ILE A 37 20.48 -2.03 -5.30
C ILE A 37 19.76 -3.30 -5.74
N VAL A 38 19.87 -4.34 -4.93
CA VAL A 38 18.93 -5.45 -4.98
C VAL A 38 17.58 -4.80 -4.73
N ILE A 39 16.85 -4.52 -5.81
CA ILE A 39 15.50 -4.01 -5.73
C ILE A 39 14.70 -5.16 -5.16
N ASP A 40 14.53 -5.13 -3.84
CA ASP A 40 13.72 -6.06 -3.07
C ASP A 40 12.32 -6.13 -3.70
N ARG A 41 12.02 -7.24 -4.39
CA ARG A 41 10.76 -7.43 -5.10
C ARG A 41 9.73 -7.95 -4.12
N ILE A 42 8.49 -7.51 -4.27
CA ILE A 42 7.40 -7.96 -3.40
C ILE A 42 7.07 -9.41 -3.74
N GLY A 43 7.30 -10.32 -2.81
CA GLY A 43 7.01 -11.74 -2.92
C GLY A 43 5.79 -12.19 -2.11
N ASN A 44 5.47 -13.48 -2.22
CA ASN A 44 4.33 -14.11 -1.53
C ASN A 44 4.44 -14.11 0.00
N SER A 45 5.64 -14.02 0.55
CA SER A 45 5.88 -13.93 1.99
C SER A 45 5.61 -12.57 2.58
N ASP A 46 5.56 -11.53 1.75
CA ASP A 46 5.61 -10.14 2.22
C ASP A 46 4.22 -9.56 2.44
N ILE A 47 3.20 -10.14 1.81
CA ILE A 47 1.82 -9.67 1.88
C ILE A 47 0.90 -10.78 2.39
N GLU A 48 0.09 -10.42 3.38
CA GLU A 48 -1.00 -11.22 3.90
C GLU A 48 -2.34 -10.63 3.44
N VAL A 49 -3.22 -11.50 2.92
CA VAL A 49 -4.56 -11.12 2.46
C VAL A 49 -5.58 -11.59 3.47
N THR A 50 -6.28 -10.65 4.10
CA THR A 50 -7.37 -10.95 5.05
C THR A 50 -8.73 -10.68 4.41
N LEU A 51 -9.56 -11.72 4.39
CA LEU A 51 -10.96 -11.66 3.98
C LEU A 51 -11.88 -11.75 5.22
N PRO A 52 -13.04 -11.08 5.22
CA PRO A 52 -14.02 -11.30 6.27
C PRO A 52 -14.60 -12.71 6.19
N SER A 53 -15.02 -13.25 7.34
CA SER A 53 -15.54 -14.62 7.45
C SER A 53 -16.83 -14.87 6.69
N VAL A 54 -17.65 -13.82 6.49
CA VAL A 54 -18.92 -13.90 5.78
C VAL A 54 -18.98 -12.82 4.71
N ILE A 55 -19.25 -13.25 3.48
CA ILE A 55 -19.31 -12.40 2.30
C ILE A 55 -20.70 -12.55 1.68
N PHE A 56 -21.34 -11.44 1.36
CA PHE A 56 -22.69 -11.40 0.79
C PHE A 56 -22.68 -10.90 -0.64
N THR A 57 -23.47 -11.52 -1.52
CA THR A 57 -23.45 -11.22 -2.98
C THR A 57 -23.88 -9.79 -3.34
N PHE A 58 -24.68 -9.15 -2.50
CA PHE A 58 -25.26 -7.82 -2.77
C PHE A 58 -24.50 -6.68 -2.07
N LYS A 59 -23.44 -6.97 -1.30
CA LYS A 59 -22.72 -5.99 -0.50
C LYS A 59 -21.25 -5.90 -0.90
N GLU A 60 -20.75 -4.69 -0.99
CA GLU A 60 -19.30 -4.46 -1.07
C GLU A 60 -18.62 -4.98 0.19
N THR A 61 -17.56 -5.76 -0.04
CA THR A 61 -16.77 -6.40 1.00
C THR A 61 -15.42 -5.73 1.06
N ASN A 62 -14.96 -5.41 2.27
CA ASN A 62 -13.64 -4.83 2.46
C ASN A 62 -12.59 -5.94 2.52
N VAL A 63 -11.68 -5.97 1.55
CA VAL A 63 -10.54 -6.88 1.50
C VAL A 63 -9.34 -6.13 2.05
N LYS A 64 -8.63 -6.72 3.01
CA LYS A 64 -7.45 -6.11 3.64
C LYS A 64 -6.18 -6.78 3.13
N LEU A 65 -5.20 -5.94 2.80
CA LEU A 65 -3.83 -6.32 2.46
C LEU A 65 -2.93 -5.80 3.57
N ARG A 66 -2.06 -6.65 4.10
CA ARG A 66 -1.09 -6.26 5.13
C ARG A 66 0.30 -6.72 4.72
N PHE A 67 1.25 -5.80 4.72
CA PHE A 67 2.65 -6.16 4.65
C PHE A 67 3.09 -6.78 5.97
N VAL A 68 3.74 -7.94 5.91
CA VAL A 68 4.35 -8.59 7.08
C VAL A 68 5.44 -7.70 7.66
N ASN A 69 6.21 -7.03 6.80
CA ASN A 69 7.16 -5.99 7.17
C ASN A 69 6.60 -4.59 6.82
N PRO A 70 6.13 -3.79 7.79
CA PRO A 70 5.52 -2.48 7.51
C PRO A 70 6.54 -1.44 6.98
N THR A 71 7.84 -1.68 7.13
CA THR A 71 8.92 -0.83 6.62
C THR A 71 9.60 -1.43 5.39
N HIS A 72 8.86 -2.21 4.60
CA HIS A 72 9.36 -2.80 3.36
C HIS A 72 9.88 -1.71 2.41
N THR A 73 11.04 -1.93 1.80
CA THR A 73 11.73 -0.91 0.95
C THR A 73 10.82 -0.38 -0.16
N LYS A 74 10.02 -1.25 -0.78
CA LYS A 74 9.03 -0.87 -1.80
C LYS A 74 7.95 0.09 -1.32
N LEU A 75 7.50 -0.03 -0.08
CA LEU A 75 6.55 0.92 0.49
C LEU A 75 7.22 2.28 0.67
N LEU A 76 8.45 2.32 1.17
CA LEU A 76 9.19 3.57 1.40
C LEU A 76 9.49 4.30 0.08
N VAL A 77 9.96 3.59 -0.93
CA VAL A 77 10.31 4.16 -2.24
C VAL A 77 9.09 4.70 -2.98
N ASN A 78 7.95 4.01 -2.89
CA ASN A 78 6.74 4.40 -3.59
C ASN A 78 5.81 5.30 -2.75
N SER A 79 6.31 5.94 -1.70
CA SER A 79 5.51 6.81 -0.80
C SER A 79 4.23 6.13 -0.29
N SER A 80 4.36 4.86 0.06
CA SER A 80 3.30 3.95 0.50
C SER A 80 2.16 3.72 -0.50
N LYS A 81 2.32 4.05 -1.78
CA LYS A 81 1.33 3.77 -2.82
C LYS A 81 1.84 2.67 -3.73
N LEU A 82 1.02 1.66 -4.01
CA LEU A 82 1.38 0.57 -4.90
C LEU A 82 0.24 0.32 -5.88
N ASP A 83 0.62 0.00 -7.12
CA ASP A 83 -0.33 -0.41 -8.16
C ASP A 83 -0.45 -1.93 -8.17
N LEU A 84 -1.68 -2.42 -8.00
CA LEU A 84 -2.02 -3.83 -7.97
C LEU A 84 -2.97 -4.17 -9.11
N ILE A 85 -2.97 -5.42 -9.53
CA ILE A 85 -3.96 -5.96 -10.46
C ILE A 85 -4.92 -6.83 -9.67
N VAL A 86 -6.14 -6.34 -9.46
CA VAL A 86 -7.20 -7.05 -8.74
C VAL A 86 -8.23 -7.55 -9.76
N ASN A 87 -8.38 -8.86 -9.89
CA ASN A 87 -9.28 -9.49 -10.87
C ASN A 87 -9.12 -8.95 -12.30
N GLY A 88 -7.87 -8.68 -12.70
CA GLY A 88 -7.54 -8.12 -14.03
C GLY A 88 -7.70 -6.61 -14.15
N GLN A 89 -8.10 -5.90 -13.09
CA GLN A 89 -8.23 -4.44 -13.08
C GLN A 89 -7.07 -3.81 -12.31
N ASN A 90 -6.44 -2.79 -12.91
CA ASN A 90 -5.40 -2.02 -12.24
C ASN A 90 -6.04 -1.13 -11.16
N MET A 91 -5.51 -1.20 -9.95
CA MET A 91 -5.98 -0.47 -8.78
C MET A 91 -4.77 0.05 -8.00
N SER A 92 -4.73 1.35 -7.74
CA SER A 92 -3.69 1.96 -6.90
C SER A 92 -4.18 2.00 -5.45
N LEU A 93 -3.42 1.41 -4.53
CA LEU A 93 -3.73 1.39 -3.10
C LEU A 93 -2.68 2.13 -2.29
N GLU A 94 -3.14 2.94 -1.35
CA GLU A 94 -2.31 3.58 -0.35
C GLU A 94 -2.28 2.73 0.92
N PHE A 95 -1.07 2.39 1.35
CA PHE A 95 -0.78 1.63 2.54
C PHE A 95 -0.49 2.59 3.70
N VAL A 96 -1.22 2.43 4.80
CA VAL A 96 -0.99 3.16 6.04
C VAL A 96 -0.49 2.18 7.07
N ASN A 97 0.73 2.39 7.57
CA ASN A 97 1.42 1.47 8.49
C ASN A 97 1.50 0.02 7.97
N GLY A 98 1.72 -0.15 6.67
CA GLY A 98 1.79 -1.46 6.03
C GLY A 98 0.43 -2.11 5.75
N GLU A 99 -0.69 -1.44 6.04
CA GLU A 99 -2.04 -1.95 5.76
C GLU A 99 -2.73 -1.14 4.68
N ALA A 100 -3.36 -1.82 3.73
CA ALA A 100 -4.27 -1.22 2.76
C ALA A 100 -5.59 -1.99 2.74
N SER A 101 -6.65 -1.33 2.31
CA SER A 101 -7.96 -1.98 2.19
C SER A 101 -8.70 -1.47 0.97
N PHE A 102 -9.39 -2.36 0.27
CA PHE A 102 -10.17 -2.02 -0.90
C PHE A 102 -11.52 -2.72 -0.88
N LYS A 103 -12.51 -2.10 -1.51
CA LYS A 103 -13.84 -2.64 -1.61
C LYS A 103 -13.98 -3.46 -2.88
N HIS A 104 -14.49 -4.67 -2.74
CA HIS A 104 -14.81 -5.53 -3.87
C HIS A 104 -16.20 -6.14 -3.70
N LYS A 105 -16.95 -6.21 -4.81
CA LYS A 105 -18.24 -6.88 -4.85
C LYS A 105 -18.05 -8.29 -5.40
N PHE A 106 -18.37 -9.28 -4.59
CA PHE A 106 -18.30 -10.68 -4.97
C PHE A 106 -19.66 -11.13 -5.53
N ASP A 107 -19.65 -11.74 -6.71
CA ASP A 107 -20.80 -12.50 -7.19
C ASP A 107 -20.70 -13.97 -6.74
N GLN A 108 -21.72 -14.77 -7.04
CA GLN A 108 -21.74 -16.20 -6.68
C GLN A 108 -20.48 -16.91 -7.19
N SER A 109 -19.72 -17.50 -6.26
CA SER A 109 -18.51 -18.31 -6.50
C SER A 109 -17.51 -17.67 -7.47
N LYS A 110 -16.91 -16.54 -7.10
CA LYS A 110 -15.83 -15.89 -7.86
C LYS A 110 -14.46 -16.09 -7.21
N THR A 111 -13.44 -16.27 -8.04
CA THR A 111 -12.05 -16.26 -7.60
C THR A 111 -11.59 -14.82 -7.41
N LEU A 112 -11.04 -14.51 -6.23
CA LEU A 112 -10.28 -13.28 -5.99
C LEU A 112 -8.84 -13.52 -6.41
N SER A 113 -8.37 -12.74 -7.38
CA SER A 113 -6.98 -12.76 -7.87
C SER A 113 -6.35 -11.39 -7.62
N ILE A 114 -5.20 -11.36 -6.97
CA ILE A 114 -4.44 -10.14 -6.68
C ILE A 114 -3.00 -10.38 -7.13
N PHE A 115 -2.47 -9.48 -7.98
CA PHE A 115 -1.10 -9.55 -8.45
C PHE A 115 -0.38 -8.23 -8.21
N ILE A 116 0.86 -8.31 -7.73
CA ILE A 116 1.81 -7.19 -7.65
C ILE A 116 3.23 -7.74 -7.72
N GLU A 117 4.00 -7.34 -8.73
CA GLU A 117 5.36 -7.86 -8.96
C GLU A 117 5.40 -9.40 -8.96
N ASP A 118 6.09 -10.03 -7.99
CA ASP A 118 6.20 -11.48 -7.86
C ASP A 118 5.16 -12.08 -6.90
N PHE A 119 4.37 -11.23 -6.23
CA PHE A 119 3.24 -11.64 -5.40
C PHE A 119 2.03 -12.03 -6.26
N SER A 120 1.48 -13.20 -5.97
CA SER A 120 0.28 -13.72 -6.61
C SER A 120 -0.60 -14.41 -5.57
N TYR A 121 -1.77 -13.84 -5.35
CA TYR A 121 -2.81 -14.44 -4.51
C TYR A 121 -4.01 -14.83 -5.37
N SER A 122 -4.46 -16.07 -5.22
CA SER A 122 -5.68 -16.57 -5.86
C SER A 122 -6.46 -17.42 -4.87
N ASN A 123 -7.68 -17.00 -4.56
CA ASN A 123 -8.56 -17.75 -3.65
C ASN A 123 -10.01 -17.72 -4.13
N THR A 124 -10.68 -18.87 -4.08
CA THR A 124 -12.10 -18.97 -4.44
C THR A 124 -12.95 -18.52 -3.27
N VAL A 125 -13.75 -17.47 -3.50
CA VAL A 125 -14.60 -16.86 -2.47
C VAL A 125 -16.06 -17.21 -2.71
N THR A 126 -16.69 -17.82 -1.70
CA THR A 126 -18.12 -18.11 -1.72
C THR A 126 -18.90 -16.96 -1.10
N ALA A 127 -19.59 -16.20 -1.94
CA ALA A 127 -20.53 -15.18 -1.51
C ALA A 127 -21.94 -15.76 -1.31
N TYR A 128 -22.53 -15.53 -0.14
CA TYR A 128 -23.86 -16.02 0.20
C TYR A 128 -24.93 -15.00 -0.20
N PRO A 129 -26.02 -15.43 -0.85
CA PRO A 129 -27.18 -14.58 -1.00
C PRO A 129 -27.92 -14.42 0.34
N LEU A 130 -28.63 -13.31 0.54
CA LEU A 130 -29.35 -13.05 1.80
C LEU A 130 -30.36 -14.16 2.15
N TRP A 131 -31.03 -14.72 1.13
CA TRP A 131 -32.02 -15.77 1.33
C TRP A 131 -31.43 -17.07 1.89
N ALA A 132 -30.12 -17.33 1.71
CA ALA A 132 -29.48 -18.51 2.28
C ALA A 132 -29.52 -18.49 3.82
N PHE A 133 -29.57 -17.30 4.44
CA PHE A 133 -29.76 -17.14 5.88
C PHE A 133 -31.24 -17.22 6.30
N LEU A 134 -32.17 -16.82 5.42
CA LEU A 134 -33.60 -16.82 5.70
C LEU A 134 -34.20 -18.24 5.76
N VAL A 135 -33.69 -19.18 4.95
CA VAL A 135 -34.18 -20.57 4.92
C VAL A 135 -34.09 -21.27 6.29
N PRO A 136 -32.92 -21.36 6.95
CA PRO A 136 -32.83 -22.02 8.26
C PRO A 136 -33.68 -21.31 9.32
N ILE A 137 -33.75 -19.97 9.29
CA ILE A 137 -34.61 -19.20 10.20
C ILE A 137 -36.09 -19.54 9.98
N GLY A 138 -36.52 -19.63 8.72
CA GLY A 138 -37.88 -20.01 8.36
C GLY A 138 -38.25 -21.40 8.90
N PHE A 139 -37.34 -22.36 8.81
CA PHE A 139 -37.55 -23.69 9.39
C PHE A 139 -37.67 -23.67 10.92
N ILE A 140 -36.84 -22.89 11.61
CA ILE A 140 -36.92 -22.74 13.08
C ILE A 140 -38.27 -22.13 13.49
N ILE A 141 -38.71 -21.09 12.80
CA ILE A 141 -40.00 -20.44 13.05
C ILE A 141 -41.15 -21.43 12.81
N LEU A 142 -41.15 -22.14 11.68
CA LEU A 142 -42.17 -23.13 11.36
C LEU A 142 -42.22 -24.25 12.41
N TRP A 143 -41.06 -24.72 12.87
CA TRP A 143 -40.96 -25.73 13.92
C TRP A 143 -41.52 -25.23 15.25
N LEU A 144 -41.22 -23.98 15.63
CA LEU A 144 -41.76 -23.35 16.84
C LEU A 144 -43.29 -23.21 16.78
N ILE A 145 -43.83 -22.72 15.66
CA ILE A 145 -45.28 -22.60 15.45
C ILE A 145 -45.95 -23.96 15.56
N ARG A 146 -45.40 -24.97 14.87
CA ARG A 146 -45.92 -26.35 14.93
C ARG A 146 -45.88 -26.92 16.34
N ARG A 147 -44.85 -26.60 17.13
CA ARG A 147 -44.72 -27.02 18.54
C ARG A 147 -45.76 -26.35 19.43
N MET A 148 -46.06 -25.06 19.20
CA MET A 148 -47.06 -24.32 19.95
C MET A 148 -48.48 -24.82 19.68
N MET A 149 -48.82 -25.15 18.43
CA MET A 149 -50.15 -25.66 18.06
C MET A 149 -50.44 -27.09 18.54
N LYS A 150 -49.41 -27.82 18.98
CA LYS A 150 -49.54 -29.19 19.51
C LYS A 150 -49.65 -29.23 21.04
N LYS A 151 -49.65 -28.08 21.71
CA LYS A 151 -50.02 -27.93 23.12
C LYS A 151 -51.47 -27.50 23.21
#